data_AF-A0A0C3BGA3-F1
#
_entry.id   AF-A0A0C3BGA3-F1
#
_cell.length_a   1.000
_cell.length_b   1.000
_cell.length_c   1.000
_cell.angle_alpha   90.00
_cell.angle_beta   90.00
_cell.angle_gamma   90.00
#
_symmetry.space_group_name_H-M   'P 1'
#
loop_
_entity.id
_entity.type
_entity.pdbx_description
1 polymer ?
#
loop_
_entity_poly.entity_id
_entity_poly.type
_entity_poly.pdbx_seq_one_letter_code
_entity_poly.pdbx_strand_id
1 'polypeptide(L)'
;LDIVVHDHPIVLRGTGVDIEAGRIRGTVILSLPEATDIKVLDIRCTGKSRVHVVVKEGARSQPQTTIHYIKDIGLLQGDTSHTHTLKAGRHEFPFTFDIDALSAASLVANFGMAAIEWRLRATAVRPSFSTNFTATKDLTVVRSFGTEALEFQQTLEIENVWPEKVSYTVILPHKAWAAGDQISAILKFTPLVKGVKVVSIKMSLQEKVKTTWRAFSYEDVRVV
;
A
#
# COMPACT_ATOMS: atom_id res chain seq x y z
N LEU A 1 21.09 -15.51 -5.64
CA LEU A 1 20.18 -15.27 -4.51
C LEU A 1 18.92 -14.65 -5.09
N ASP A 2 17.75 -15.15 -4.70
CA ASP A 2 16.46 -14.68 -5.19
C ASP A 2 15.41 -14.71 -4.07
N ILE A 3 14.31 -13.94 -4.24
CA ILE A 3 13.20 -13.83 -3.27
C ILE A 3 11.90 -14.16 -4.00
N VAL A 4 11.27 -15.27 -3.61
CA VAL A 4 9.94 -15.67 -4.09
C VAL A 4 8.90 -15.35 -3.03
N VAL A 5 7.92 -14.53 -3.38
CA VAL A 5 6.80 -14.17 -2.50
C VAL A 5 5.61 -15.06 -2.84
N HIS A 6 4.95 -15.65 -1.83
CA HIS A 6 3.86 -16.59 -2.05
C HIS A 6 2.53 -15.89 -2.34
N ASP A 7 2.27 -14.79 -1.65
CA ASP A 7 1.02 -14.02 -1.75
C ASP A 7 1.34 -12.61 -2.27
N HIS A 8 0.82 -12.24 -3.44
CA HIS A 8 0.98 -10.88 -4.00
C HIS A 8 -0.23 -10.49 -4.87
N PRO A 9 -0.81 -9.28 -4.70
CA PRO A 9 -0.45 -8.26 -3.70
C PRO A 9 -0.76 -8.70 -2.26
N ILE A 10 -0.14 -8.05 -1.29
CA ILE A 10 -0.45 -8.25 0.13
C ILE A 10 -1.70 -7.45 0.46
N VAL A 11 -2.79 -8.11 0.86
CA VAL A 11 -4.07 -7.45 1.14
C VAL A 11 -4.27 -7.34 2.65
N LEU A 12 -4.40 -6.10 3.13
CA LEU A 12 -4.84 -5.79 4.49
C LEU A 12 -6.35 -5.60 4.47
N ARG A 13 -7.10 -6.49 5.13
CA ARG A 13 -8.57 -6.44 5.18
C ARG A 13 -9.05 -5.83 6.50
N GLY A 14 -10.10 -5.03 6.41
CA GLY A 14 -10.83 -4.49 7.55
C GLY A 14 -10.84 -2.97 7.63
N THR A 15 -11.68 -2.46 8.52
CA THR A 15 -11.85 -1.01 8.78
C THR A 15 -11.87 -0.74 10.28
N GLY A 16 -11.35 0.42 10.67
CA GLY A 16 -11.39 0.86 12.07
C GLY A 16 -10.62 -0.07 13.01
N VAL A 17 -11.35 -0.72 13.92
CA VAL A 17 -10.80 -1.55 15.01
C VAL A 17 -10.66 -3.03 14.61
N ASP A 18 -11.39 -3.46 13.57
CA ASP A 18 -11.45 -4.85 13.11
C ASP A 18 -10.53 -5.07 11.90
N ILE A 19 -9.27 -4.68 12.03
CA ILE A 19 -8.28 -4.86 10.98
C ILE A 19 -7.50 -6.15 11.23
N GLU A 20 -7.54 -7.05 10.25
CA GLU A 20 -6.72 -8.27 10.29
C GLU A 20 -5.25 -7.93 10.02
N ALA A 21 -4.36 -8.47 10.85
CA ALA A 21 -2.92 -8.35 10.62
C ALA A 21 -2.55 -9.01 9.29
N GLY A 22 -1.77 -8.30 8.47
CA GLY A 22 -1.28 -8.84 7.21
C GLY A 22 -0.09 -9.76 7.45
N ARG A 23 0.14 -10.72 6.53
CA ARG A 23 1.30 -11.60 6.59
C ARG A 23 2.01 -11.65 5.24
N ILE A 24 3.30 -11.33 5.22
CA ILE A 24 4.16 -11.50 4.04
C ILE A 24 4.87 -12.84 4.18
N ARG A 25 4.57 -13.77 3.28
CA ARG A 25 5.20 -15.09 3.24
C ARG A 25 5.97 -15.26 1.95
N GLY A 26 7.09 -15.96 2.04
CA GLY A 26 7.90 -16.28 0.89
C GLY A 26 9.08 -17.17 1.24
N THR A 27 9.93 -17.36 0.25
CA THR A 27 11.13 -18.19 0.33
C THR A 27 12.31 -17.44 -0.29
N VAL A 28 13.42 -17.37 0.43
CA VAL A 28 14.71 -16.95 -0.12
C VAL A 28 15.40 -18.15 -0.74
N ILE A 29 15.77 -18.03 -2.01
CA ILE A 29 16.44 -19.10 -2.76
C ILE A 29 17.91 -18.73 -2.96
N LEU A 30 18.80 -19.53 -2.39
CA LEU A 30 20.25 -19.41 -2.57
C LEU A 30 20.73 -20.59 -3.42
N SER A 31 21.03 -20.33 -4.69
CA SER A 31 21.65 -21.32 -5.59
C SER A 31 23.15 -21.09 -5.64
N LEU A 32 23.91 -22.12 -5.26
CA LEU A 32 25.37 -22.10 -5.18
C LEU A 32 25.96 -23.08 -6.22
N PRO A 33 26.87 -22.64 -7.11
CA PRO A 33 27.51 -23.53 -8.07
C PRO A 33 28.51 -24.50 -7.40
N GLU A 34 29.07 -24.09 -6.26
CA GLU A 34 30.06 -24.84 -5.48
C GLU A 34 29.80 -24.68 -3.98
N ALA A 35 30.45 -25.51 -3.16
CA ALA A 35 30.35 -25.35 -1.71
C ALA A 35 30.87 -23.96 -1.30
N THR A 36 30.03 -23.18 -0.63
CA THR A 36 30.31 -21.77 -0.33
C THR A 36 30.06 -21.50 1.14
N ASP A 37 31.02 -20.82 1.73
CA ASP A 37 30.94 -20.33 3.09
C ASP A 37 30.05 -19.07 3.18
N ILE A 38 29.06 -19.10 4.07
CA ILE A 38 28.13 -18.00 4.35
C ILE A 38 28.19 -17.67 5.84
N LYS A 39 28.51 -16.42 6.18
CA LYS A 39 28.55 -15.94 7.55
C LYS A 39 27.16 -15.56 8.07
N VAL A 40 26.39 -14.84 7.26
CA VAL A 40 25.04 -14.39 7.61
C VAL A 40 24.14 -14.54 6.39
N LEU A 41 22.93 -15.03 6.59
CA LEU A 41 21.84 -14.90 5.62
C LEU A 41 20.69 -14.21 6.33
N ASP A 42 20.37 -12.99 5.93
CA ASP A 42 19.25 -12.23 6.47
C ASP A 42 18.25 -11.85 5.39
N ILE A 43 17.02 -11.65 5.80
CA ILE A 43 16.01 -10.96 5.02
C ILE A 43 15.43 -9.80 5.84
N ARG A 44 15.38 -8.63 5.21
CA ARG A 44 14.82 -7.39 5.72
C ARG A 44 13.54 -7.06 4.99
N CYS A 45 12.47 -6.78 5.73
CA CYS A 45 11.30 -6.09 5.20
C CYS A 45 11.31 -4.63 5.63
N THR A 46 11.07 -3.71 4.70
CA THR A 46 11.04 -2.27 4.96
C THR A 46 9.81 -1.63 4.33
N GLY A 47 8.99 -0.97 5.15
CA GLY A 47 7.94 -0.06 4.74
C GLY A 47 8.39 1.38 4.97
N LYS A 48 8.41 2.19 3.91
CA LYS A 48 8.89 3.57 3.97
C LYS A 48 8.00 4.51 3.17
N SER A 49 7.89 5.73 3.63
CA SER A 49 7.21 6.83 2.95
C SER A 49 8.25 7.80 2.41
N ARG A 50 8.12 8.21 1.16
CA ARG A 50 9.00 9.17 0.50
C ARG A 50 8.18 10.36 0.03
N VAL A 51 8.63 11.57 0.34
CA VAL A 51 8.04 12.82 -0.14
C VAL A 51 9.13 13.70 -0.73
N HIS A 52 8.98 14.07 -2.00
CA HIS A 52 9.78 15.07 -2.69
C HIS A 52 9.10 16.42 -2.53
N VAL A 53 9.80 17.34 -1.89
CA VAL A 53 9.28 18.68 -1.60
C VAL A 53 9.95 19.66 -2.54
N VAL A 54 9.23 20.09 -3.57
CA VAL A 54 9.66 21.23 -4.40
C VAL A 54 9.38 22.51 -3.62
N VAL A 55 10.37 22.98 -2.87
CA VAL A 55 10.32 24.32 -2.26
C VAL A 55 10.52 25.35 -3.38
N LYS A 56 9.63 26.34 -3.50
CA LYS A 56 9.84 27.45 -4.44
C LYS A 56 11.04 28.31 -4.00
N GLU A 57 11.85 28.66 -5.01
CA GLU A 57 13.04 29.52 -5.01
C GLU A 57 14.31 29.00 -4.28
N GLY A 58 15.31 28.61 -5.09
CA GLY A 58 16.73 28.54 -4.71
C GLY A 58 17.21 27.34 -3.88
N ALA A 59 16.32 26.62 -3.19
CA ALA A 59 16.71 25.51 -2.32
C ALA A 59 16.68 24.14 -3.04
N ARG A 60 17.74 23.33 -2.86
CA ARG A 60 17.78 21.95 -3.35
C ARG A 60 16.64 21.13 -2.71
N SER A 61 15.69 20.66 -3.54
CA SER A 61 14.67 19.69 -3.13
C SER A 61 15.33 18.34 -2.86
N GLN A 62 15.50 17.96 -1.59
CA GLN A 62 15.86 16.59 -1.24
C GLN A 62 14.61 15.76 -0.92
N PRO A 63 14.50 14.52 -1.43
CA PRO A 63 13.48 13.59 -0.98
C PRO A 63 13.64 13.31 0.51
N GLN A 64 12.58 13.54 1.27
CA GLN A 64 12.49 13.07 2.65
C GLN A 64 11.95 11.65 2.65
N THR A 65 12.64 10.76 3.36
CA THR A 65 12.22 9.37 3.53
C THR A 65 12.03 9.06 5.01
N THR A 66 10.88 8.53 5.37
CA THR A 66 10.57 8.06 6.72
C THR A 66 10.30 6.57 6.67
N ILE A 67 11.06 5.78 7.43
CA ILE A 67 10.83 4.35 7.59
C ILE A 67 9.81 4.18 8.71
N HIS A 68 8.67 3.56 8.42
CA HIS A 68 7.61 3.30 9.38
C HIS A 68 7.50 1.81 9.74
N TYR A 69 8.15 0.93 8.97
CA TYR A 69 8.27 -0.48 9.29
C TYR A 69 9.65 -0.97 8.91
N ILE A 70 10.33 -1.65 9.84
CA ILE A 70 11.58 -2.36 9.56
C ILE A 70 11.65 -3.60 10.44
N LYS A 71 11.85 -4.76 9.82
CA LYS A 71 12.04 -6.02 10.53
C LYS A 71 13.04 -6.88 9.78
N ASP A 72 13.96 -7.46 10.53
CA ASP A 72 15.03 -8.33 10.04
C ASP A 72 14.86 -9.73 10.61
N ILE A 73 15.08 -10.75 9.78
CA ILE A 73 15.06 -12.16 10.18
C ILE A 73 16.34 -12.83 9.67
N GLY A 74 17.08 -13.45 10.58
CA GLY A 74 18.18 -14.35 10.24
C GLY A 74 17.62 -15.70 9.78
N LEU A 75 18.12 -16.19 8.64
CA LEU A 75 17.63 -17.39 7.97
C LEU A 75 18.52 -18.62 8.17
N LEU A 76 19.75 -18.44 8.67
CA LEU A 76 20.61 -19.55 9.09
C LEU A 76 20.37 -19.87 10.57
N GLN A 77 20.36 -21.17 10.89
CA GLN A 77 20.34 -21.63 12.28
C GLN A 77 21.75 -21.61 12.85
N GLY A 78 21.93 -21.01 14.02
CA GLY A 78 23.22 -20.95 14.73
C GLY A 78 23.65 -19.52 15.04
N ASP A 79 24.81 -19.40 15.70
CA ASP A 79 25.38 -18.11 16.03
C ASP A 79 26.07 -17.49 14.81
N THR A 80 25.75 -16.21 14.54
CA THR A 80 26.35 -15.36 13.49
C THR A 80 27.87 -15.16 13.61
N SER A 81 28.46 -15.61 14.72
CA SER A 81 29.90 -15.59 14.97
C SER A 81 30.67 -16.52 14.03
N HIS A 82 30.10 -17.67 13.68
CA HIS A 82 30.77 -18.69 12.87
C HIS A 82 30.28 -18.70 11.42
N THR A 83 31.15 -19.21 10.53
CA THR A 83 30.82 -19.34 9.11
C THR A 83 30.16 -20.69 8.85
N HIS A 84 29.11 -20.69 8.06
CA HIS A 84 28.37 -21.90 7.66
C HIS A 84 28.75 -22.29 6.24
N THR A 85 29.36 -23.47 6.06
CA THR A 85 29.64 -24.02 4.73
C THR A 85 28.38 -24.66 4.15
N LEU A 86 27.78 -24.01 3.15
CA LEU A 86 26.66 -24.58 2.41
C LEU A 86 27.18 -25.36 1.21
N LYS A 87 26.64 -26.57 1.00
CA LYS A 87 27.01 -27.40 -0.18
C LYS A 87 26.58 -26.72 -1.49
N ALA A 88 27.20 -27.14 -2.59
CA ALA A 88 26.70 -26.79 -3.92
C ALA A 88 25.23 -27.22 -4.08
N GLY A 89 24.45 -26.44 -4.82
CA GLY A 89 23.03 -26.71 -5.08
C GLY A 89 22.10 -25.58 -4.65
N ARG A 90 20.80 -25.91 -4.64
CA ARG A 90 19.71 -24.99 -4.32
C ARG A 90 19.29 -25.14 -2.87
N HIS A 91 19.37 -24.04 -2.11
CA HIS A 91 18.94 -23.95 -0.73
C HIS A 91 17.75 -23.01 -0.61
N GLU A 92 16.75 -23.42 0.17
CA GLU A 92 15.50 -22.71 0.33
C GLU A 92 15.28 -22.34 1.79
N PHE A 93 15.02 -21.07 2.05
CA PHE A 93 14.84 -20.52 3.38
C PHE A 93 13.50 -19.80 3.46
N PRO A 94 12.46 -20.45 4.02
CA PRO A 94 11.15 -19.82 4.17
C PRO A 94 11.24 -18.67 5.18
N PHE A 95 10.51 -17.60 4.92
CA PHE A 95 10.40 -16.46 5.82
C PHE A 95 8.95 -16.05 6.00
N THR A 96 8.68 -15.37 7.10
CA THR A 96 7.39 -14.74 7.31
C THR A 96 7.51 -13.45 8.12
N PHE A 97 6.91 -12.38 7.62
CA PHE A 97 6.76 -11.12 8.33
C PHE A 97 5.30 -10.86 8.64
N ASP A 98 5.01 -10.56 9.90
CA ASP A 98 3.72 -10.04 10.31
C ASP A 98 3.73 -8.52 10.11
N ILE A 99 2.69 -8.00 9.46
CA ILE A 99 2.45 -6.58 9.22
C ILE A 99 1.35 -6.13 10.17
N ASP A 100 1.63 -5.07 10.92
CA ASP A 100 0.62 -4.47 11.78
C ASP A 100 -0.57 -3.99 10.96
N ALA A 101 -1.78 -4.22 11.48
CA ALA A 101 -3.04 -3.74 10.92
C ALA A 101 -3.01 -2.26 10.48
N LEU A 102 -2.35 -1.41 11.28
CA LEU A 102 -2.25 0.03 11.07
C LEU A 102 -1.21 0.44 10.02
N SER A 103 -0.45 -0.52 9.48
CA SER A 103 0.57 -0.26 8.47
C SER A 103 -0.01 0.40 7.22
N ALA A 104 0.75 1.29 6.59
CA ALA A 104 0.25 2.03 5.45
C ALA A 104 0.21 1.16 4.18
N ALA A 105 -0.88 1.27 3.41
CA ALA A 105 -0.96 0.69 2.08
C ALA A 105 0.00 1.39 1.11
N SER A 106 0.48 0.65 0.11
CA SER A 106 1.24 1.19 -0.99
C SER A 106 0.43 2.25 -1.73
N LEU A 107 1.05 3.39 -1.96
CA LEU A 107 0.44 4.53 -2.64
C LEU A 107 1.52 5.27 -3.43
N VAL A 108 1.18 5.72 -4.63
CA VAL A 108 1.98 6.69 -5.39
C VAL A 108 1.09 7.86 -5.73
N ALA A 109 1.50 9.06 -5.37
CA ALA A 109 0.73 10.28 -5.45
C ALA A 109 1.57 11.43 -6.02
N ASN A 110 0.89 12.49 -6.47
CA ASN A 110 1.48 13.73 -6.96
C ASN A 110 2.57 13.46 -8.03
N PHE A 111 2.25 12.70 -9.07
CA PHE A 111 3.20 12.34 -10.14
C PHE A 111 4.50 11.68 -9.63
N GLY A 112 4.42 10.91 -8.54
CA GLY A 112 5.56 10.20 -7.95
C GLY A 112 6.36 11.03 -6.93
N MET A 113 5.94 12.26 -6.65
CA MET A 113 6.55 13.08 -5.60
C MET A 113 6.24 12.53 -4.21
N ALA A 114 5.11 11.84 -4.00
CA ALA A 114 4.82 11.16 -2.75
C ALA A 114 4.62 9.67 -3.00
N ALA A 115 5.24 8.81 -2.18
CA ALA A 115 5.10 7.36 -2.30
C ALA A 115 5.17 6.67 -0.95
N ILE A 116 4.44 5.56 -0.81
CA ILE A 116 4.53 4.60 0.27
C ILE A 116 4.98 3.29 -0.38
N GLU A 117 6.20 2.86 -0.06
CA GLU A 117 6.90 1.75 -0.71
C GLU A 117 7.22 0.65 0.30
N TRP A 118 6.99 -0.59 -0.11
CA TRP A 118 7.35 -1.79 0.65
C TRP A 118 8.39 -2.60 -0.11
N ARG A 119 9.42 -3.07 0.59
CA ARG A 119 10.57 -3.74 -0.03
C ARG A 119 11.12 -4.85 0.85
N LEU A 120 11.35 -6.00 0.24
CA LEU A 120 12.16 -7.08 0.80
C LEU A 120 13.59 -6.97 0.28
N ARG A 121 14.57 -7.18 1.14
CA ARG A 121 15.98 -7.30 0.78
C ARG A 121 16.57 -8.51 1.48
N ALA A 122 17.08 -9.46 0.71
CA ALA A 122 17.84 -10.59 1.23
C ALA A 122 19.34 -10.34 1.03
N THR A 123 20.14 -10.65 2.03
CA THR A 123 21.60 -10.49 2.02
C THR A 123 22.25 -11.77 2.51
N ALA A 124 23.12 -12.36 1.69
CA ALA A 124 24.00 -13.44 2.11
C ALA A 124 25.44 -12.89 2.20
N VAL A 125 25.94 -12.71 3.42
CA VAL A 125 27.29 -12.24 3.70
C VAL A 125 28.26 -13.42 3.55
N ARG A 126 29.20 -13.29 2.64
CA ARG A 126 30.29 -14.26 2.46
C ARG A 126 31.50 -13.83 3.29
N PRO A 127 32.34 -14.77 3.76
CA PRO A 127 33.57 -14.41 4.45
C PRO A 127 34.60 -13.75 3.50
N SER A 128 35.64 -13.15 4.09
CA SER A 128 36.72 -12.47 3.37
C SER A 128 36.24 -11.28 2.51
N PHE A 129 37.10 -10.74 1.64
CA PHE A 129 36.78 -9.62 0.74
C PHE A 129 35.89 -10.02 -0.46
N SER A 130 35.06 -11.05 -0.31
CA SER A 130 34.19 -11.51 -1.39
C SER A 130 32.88 -10.71 -1.43
N THR A 131 32.31 -10.54 -2.63
CA THR A 131 31.07 -9.75 -2.78
C THR A 131 29.89 -10.50 -2.18
N ASN A 132 29.09 -9.84 -1.34
CA ASN A 132 27.88 -10.44 -0.77
C ASN A 132 26.84 -10.73 -1.86
N PHE A 133 26.09 -11.82 -1.70
CA PHE A 133 24.91 -12.02 -2.53
C PHE A 133 23.79 -11.14 -1.99
N THR A 134 23.09 -10.44 -2.88
CA THR A 134 21.94 -9.62 -2.50
C THR A 134 20.81 -9.83 -3.49
N ALA A 135 19.58 -9.75 -2.99
CA ALA A 135 18.36 -9.76 -3.78
C ALA A 135 17.39 -8.73 -3.20
N THR A 136 16.55 -8.14 -4.04
CA THR A 136 15.56 -7.14 -3.62
C THR A 136 14.25 -7.37 -4.37
N LYS A 137 13.13 -7.26 -3.66
CA LYS A 137 11.79 -7.43 -4.22
C LYS A 137 10.87 -6.33 -3.69
N ASP A 138 10.29 -5.54 -4.60
CA ASP A 138 9.26 -4.57 -4.25
C ASP A 138 7.92 -5.27 -4.03
N LEU A 139 7.16 -4.79 -3.04
CA LEU A 139 5.86 -5.31 -2.65
C LEU A 139 4.78 -4.25 -2.84
N THR A 140 3.58 -4.72 -3.16
CA THR A 140 2.37 -3.92 -3.23
C THR A 140 1.48 -4.36 -2.08
N VAL A 141 1.26 -3.44 -1.14
CA VAL A 141 0.35 -3.60 -0.02
C VAL A 141 -0.93 -2.85 -0.35
N VAL A 142 -2.07 -3.52 -0.37
CA VAL A 142 -3.38 -2.92 -0.68
C VAL A 142 -4.24 -3.01 0.56
N ARG A 143 -4.99 -1.93 0.87
CA ARG A 143 -6.03 -1.97 1.90
C ARG A 143 -7.39 -2.08 1.23
N SER A 144 -8.22 -2.98 1.76
CA SER A 144 -9.58 -3.18 1.28
C SER A 144 -10.51 -3.52 2.44
N PHE A 145 -11.80 -3.36 2.21
CA PHE A 145 -12.81 -3.83 3.15
C PHE A 145 -12.74 -5.37 3.29
N GLY A 146 -13.23 -5.87 4.42
CA GLY A 146 -13.54 -7.29 4.56
C GLY A 146 -14.60 -7.70 3.54
N THR A 147 -14.64 -8.98 3.17
CA THR A 147 -15.64 -9.49 2.20
C THR A 147 -17.08 -9.33 2.68
N GLU A 148 -17.29 -9.27 3.99
CA GLU A 148 -18.60 -9.12 4.63
C GLU A 148 -18.81 -7.71 5.23
N ALA A 149 -18.02 -6.73 4.77
CA ALA A 149 -18.11 -5.38 5.28
C ALA A 149 -19.49 -4.75 5.01
N LEU A 150 -20.08 -4.13 6.03
CA LEU A 150 -21.41 -3.51 5.97
C LEU A 150 -21.46 -2.37 4.96
N GLU A 151 -20.34 -1.74 4.66
CA GLU A 151 -20.21 -0.67 3.67
C GLU A 151 -20.63 -1.13 2.26
N PHE A 152 -20.50 -2.41 1.94
CA PHE A 152 -21.02 -3.01 0.71
C PHE A 152 -22.52 -3.29 0.75
N GLN A 153 -23.18 -3.23 1.91
CA GLN A 153 -24.60 -3.59 2.06
C GLN A 153 -25.47 -2.40 2.46
N GLN A 154 -24.87 -1.32 2.94
CA GLN A 154 -25.58 -0.15 3.41
C GLN A 154 -25.85 0.85 2.28
N THR A 155 -27.12 1.15 2.07
CA THR A 155 -27.55 2.26 1.24
C THR A 155 -27.24 3.60 1.91
N LEU A 156 -26.78 4.56 1.11
CA LEU A 156 -26.58 5.94 1.53
C LEU A 156 -27.62 6.83 0.86
N GLU A 157 -28.45 7.47 1.66
CA GLU A 157 -29.47 8.41 1.22
C GLU A 157 -29.12 9.81 1.72
N ILE A 158 -29.02 10.75 0.77
CA ILE A 158 -28.70 12.15 1.04
C ILE A 158 -29.90 12.97 0.58
N GLU A 159 -30.56 13.60 1.54
CA GLU A 159 -31.66 14.53 1.29
C GLU A 159 -31.17 15.96 1.49
N ASN A 160 -31.49 16.83 0.54
CA ASN A 160 -31.19 18.24 0.67
C ASN A 160 -32.17 19.08 -0.16
N VAL A 161 -32.21 20.37 0.12
CA VAL A 161 -33.11 21.31 -0.55
C VAL A 161 -32.27 22.42 -1.16
N TRP A 162 -32.50 22.71 -2.43
CA TRP A 162 -32.15 24.01 -2.97
C TRP A 162 -33.31 24.97 -2.65
N PRO A 163 -33.12 25.93 -1.74
CA PRO A 163 -34.22 26.79 -1.28
C PRO A 163 -35.00 27.40 -2.43
N GLU A 164 -36.33 27.35 -2.31
CA GLU A 164 -37.30 27.89 -3.26
C GLU A 164 -37.24 27.33 -4.68
N LYS A 165 -36.49 26.24 -4.91
CA LYS A 165 -36.35 25.64 -6.25
C LYS A 165 -36.76 24.17 -6.29
N VAL A 166 -35.99 23.31 -5.62
CA VAL A 166 -36.17 21.85 -5.72
C VAL A 166 -35.67 21.19 -4.45
N SER A 167 -36.48 20.28 -3.91
CA SER A 167 -36.01 19.29 -2.94
C SER A 167 -35.45 18.10 -3.71
N TYR A 168 -34.29 17.58 -3.32
CA TYR A 168 -33.65 16.47 -4.00
C TYR A 168 -33.13 15.41 -3.04
N THR A 169 -33.20 14.17 -3.50
CA THR A 169 -32.69 13.00 -2.77
C THR A 169 -31.75 12.23 -3.68
N VAL A 170 -30.55 11.95 -3.19
CA VAL A 170 -29.54 11.11 -3.86
C VAL A 170 -29.42 9.81 -3.08
N ILE A 171 -29.69 8.69 -3.74
CA ILE A 171 -29.61 7.36 -3.13
C ILE A 171 -28.51 6.58 -3.83
N LEU A 172 -27.52 6.17 -3.07
CA LEU A 172 -26.45 5.27 -3.50
C LEU A 172 -26.70 3.88 -2.88
N PRO A 173 -26.74 2.80 -3.67
CA PRO A 173 -27.04 1.45 -3.15
C PRO A 173 -26.08 0.98 -2.07
N HIS A 174 -24.82 1.41 -2.15
CA HIS A 174 -23.72 1.01 -1.28
C HIS A 174 -22.95 2.25 -0.80
N LYS A 175 -22.17 2.10 0.28
CA LYS A 175 -21.20 3.11 0.77
C LYS A 175 -19.78 2.86 0.27
N ALA A 176 -19.51 1.66 -0.23
CA ALA A 176 -18.25 1.25 -0.81
C ALA A 176 -18.46 0.42 -2.08
N TRP A 177 -17.47 0.43 -2.95
CA TRP A 177 -17.43 -0.32 -4.20
C TRP A 177 -16.07 -1.01 -4.33
N ALA A 178 -16.04 -2.24 -4.82
CA ALA A 178 -14.81 -2.90 -5.20
C ALA A 178 -14.27 -2.30 -6.52
N ALA A 179 -12.97 -2.45 -6.74
CA ALA A 179 -12.37 -2.05 -8.01
C ALA A 179 -12.99 -2.85 -9.17
N GLY A 180 -13.53 -2.14 -10.16
CA GLY A 180 -14.23 -2.73 -11.30
C GLY A 180 -15.76 -2.74 -11.17
N ASP A 181 -16.32 -2.41 -10.00
CA ASP A 181 -17.76 -2.30 -9.83
C ASP A 181 -18.33 -1.08 -10.55
N GLN A 182 -19.61 -1.17 -10.92
CA GLN A 182 -20.36 -0.06 -11.50
C GLN A 182 -20.98 0.80 -10.40
N ILE A 183 -20.67 2.10 -10.42
CA ILE A 183 -21.27 3.08 -9.52
C ILE A 183 -22.59 3.56 -10.13
N SER A 184 -23.69 3.40 -9.39
CA SER A 184 -25.02 3.89 -9.77
C SER A 184 -25.64 4.73 -8.67
N ALA A 185 -26.45 5.71 -9.04
CA ALA A 185 -27.22 6.54 -8.12
C ALA A 185 -28.67 6.70 -8.60
N ILE A 186 -29.61 6.69 -7.66
CA ILE A 186 -31.00 7.08 -7.91
C ILE A 186 -31.16 8.53 -7.46
N LEU A 187 -31.68 9.36 -8.35
CA LEU A 187 -31.89 10.78 -8.09
C LEU A 187 -33.38 11.09 -8.14
N LYS A 188 -33.92 11.60 -7.03
CA LYS A 188 -35.31 12.07 -6.93
C LYS A 188 -35.31 13.58 -6.82
N PHE A 189 -36.16 14.25 -7.60
CA PHE A 189 -36.29 15.70 -7.59
C PHE A 189 -37.77 16.07 -7.45
N THR A 190 -38.07 16.93 -6.48
CA THR A 190 -39.40 17.46 -6.20
C THR A 190 -39.37 18.98 -6.35
N PRO A 191 -39.87 19.54 -7.47
CA PRO A 191 -39.94 20.98 -7.68
C PRO A 191 -40.79 21.65 -6.59
N LEU A 192 -40.28 22.75 -6.02
CA LEU A 192 -40.97 23.50 -4.95
C LEU A 192 -41.79 24.68 -5.49
N VAL A 193 -41.50 25.12 -6.71
CA VAL A 193 -42.19 26.23 -7.39
C VAL A 193 -42.52 25.86 -8.84
N LYS A 194 -43.57 26.47 -9.38
CA LYS A 194 -43.99 26.25 -10.78
C LYS A 194 -42.91 26.72 -11.74
N GLY A 195 -42.68 25.95 -12.81
CA GLY A 195 -41.72 26.27 -13.87
C GLY A 195 -40.30 25.74 -13.63
N VAL A 196 -39.99 25.21 -12.45
CA VAL A 196 -38.70 24.53 -12.20
C VAL A 196 -38.72 23.12 -12.80
N LYS A 197 -37.68 22.82 -13.58
CA LYS A 197 -37.46 21.49 -14.18
C LYS A 197 -35.97 21.14 -14.18
N VAL A 198 -35.67 19.86 -14.05
CA VAL A 198 -34.31 19.34 -14.24
C VAL A 198 -34.01 19.27 -15.73
N VAL A 199 -32.97 19.98 -16.18
CA VAL A 199 -32.59 20.04 -17.60
C VAL A 199 -31.50 19.02 -17.94
N SER A 200 -30.52 18.84 -17.04
CA SER A 200 -29.41 17.92 -17.23
C SER A 200 -28.86 17.47 -15.90
N ILE A 201 -28.35 16.25 -15.86
CA ILE A 201 -27.65 15.67 -14.70
C ILE A 201 -26.23 15.34 -15.15
N LYS A 202 -25.24 15.75 -14.37
CA LYS A 202 -23.84 15.39 -14.58
C LYS A 202 -23.32 14.71 -13.32
N MET A 203 -22.71 13.55 -13.49
CA MET A 203 -22.03 12.82 -12.43
C MET A 203 -20.55 12.73 -12.78
N SER A 204 -19.69 12.91 -11.79
CA SER A 204 -18.24 12.80 -11.95
C SER A 204 -17.63 12.17 -10.71
N LEU A 205 -16.69 11.25 -10.90
CA LEU A 205 -15.88 10.70 -9.81
C LEU A 205 -14.66 11.61 -9.61
N GLN A 206 -14.38 12.00 -8.37
CA GLN A 206 -13.22 12.82 -8.03
C GLN A 206 -12.30 12.06 -7.09
N GLU A 207 -11.03 12.00 -7.42
CA GLU A 207 -9.97 11.53 -6.53
C GLU A 207 -9.33 12.75 -5.88
N LYS A 208 -9.25 12.72 -4.54
CA LYS A 208 -8.63 13.76 -3.73
C LYS A 208 -7.46 13.15 -2.95
N VAL A 209 -6.26 13.69 -3.16
CA VAL A 209 -5.05 13.24 -2.47
C VAL A 209 -4.49 14.40 -1.65
N LYS A 210 -4.37 14.19 -0.33
CA LYS A 210 -3.76 15.15 0.59
C LYS A 210 -2.44 14.59 1.12
N THR A 211 -1.34 15.23 0.77
CA THR A 211 0.00 14.91 1.26
C THR A 211 0.40 15.90 2.34
N THR A 212 0.57 15.43 3.57
CA THR A 212 1.03 16.24 4.70
C THR A 212 2.47 15.89 5.06
N TRP A 213 3.31 16.90 5.26
CA TRP A 213 4.66 16.72 5.79
C TRP A 213 5.01 17.87 6.72
N ARG A 214 5.39 17.57 7.97
CA ARG A 214 5.68 18.58 9.00
C ARG A 214 4.53 19.62 9.07
N ALA A 215 4.82 20.90 8.83
CA ALA A 215 3.85 21.99 8.84
C ALA A 215 3.23 22.29 7.46
N PHE A 216 3.59 21.54 6.43
CA PHE A 216 3.11 21.78 5.08
C PHE A 216 2.09 20.71 4.66
N SER A 217 1.14 21.12 3.83
CA SER A 217 0.19 20.23 3.19
C SER A 217 0.01 20.62 1.73
N TYR A 218 0.06 19.62 0.86
CA TYR A 218 -0.30 19.75 -0.55
C TYR A 218 -1.54 18.90 -0.82
N GLU A 219 -2.47 19.44 -1.60
CA GLU A 219 -3.72 18.78 -1.95
C GLU A 219 -3.87 18.82 -3.46
N ASP A 220 -4.14 17.66 -4.04
CA ASP A 220 -4.44 17.49 -5.46
C ASP A 220 -5.82 16.86 -5.61
N VAL A 221 -6.59 17.36 -6.58
CA VAL A 221 -7.94 16.88 -6.89
C VAL A 221 -8.05 16.71 -8.40
N ARG A 222 -8.40 15.50 -8.83
CA ARG A 222 -8.63 15.20 -10.25
C ARG A 222 -9.94 14.49 -10.46
N VAL A 223 -10.52 14.69 -11.63
CA VAL A 223 -11.67 13.91 -12.11
C VAL A 223 -11.12 12.61 -12.71
N VAL A 224 -11.70 11.48 -12.29
CA VAL A 224 -11.34 10.13 -12.75
C VAL A 224 -12.20 9.73 -13.95
#